data_AF-A0A0D6LCN9-F1
#
_entry.id   AF-A0A0D6LCN9-F1
#
_cell.length_a   1.000
_cell.length_b   1.000
_cell.length_c   1.000
_cell.angle_alpha   90.00
_cell.angle_beta   90.00
_cell.angle_gamma   90.00
#
_symmetry.space_group_name_H-M   'P 1'
#
loop_
_entity.id
_entity.type
_entity.pdbx_description
1 polymer ?
#
loop_
_entity_poly.entity_id
_entity_poly.type
_entity_poly.pdbx_seq_one_letter_code
_entity_poly.pdbx_strand_id
1 'polypeptide(L)'
;NKNEKQGMSCRFDCQESMMMCSFGGRQFDCCQYMSVIITSLGKCFKLDLRNSDKEWMKKQIEPGVTAGLQIILDAHLEEIFEVIA
;
A
#
# COMPACT_ATOMS: atom_id res chain seq x y z
N ASN A 1 -3.29 -32.29 15.32
CA ASN A 1 -3.31 -33.11 14.10
C ASN A 1 -4.59 -32.82 13.33
N LYS A 2 -4.50 -31.94 12.33
CA LYS A 2 -5.39 -31.74 11.16
C LYS A 2 -4.85 -30.51 10.41
N ASN A 3 -3.86 -30.81 9.57
CA ASN A 3 -3.75 -30.33 8.21
C ASN A 3 -3.34 -28.86 8.00
N GLU A 4 -2.04 -28.69 7.82
CA GLU A 4 -1.45 -28.00 6.67
C GLU A 4 -2.47 -27.31 5.74
N LYS A 5 -2.63 -26.00 5.91
CA LYS A 5 -2.93 -25.05 4.82
C LYS A 5 -2.69 -23.58 5.19
N GLN A 6 -1.85 -23.30 6.19
CA GLN A 6 -1.23 -21.98 6.33
C GLN A 6 0.03 -21.96 5.46
N GLY A 7 -0.17 -21.98 4.13
CA GLY A 7 0.89 -21.63 3.20
C GLY A 7 1.31 -20.20 3.49
N MET A 8 2.56 -20.02 3.89
CA MET A 8 3.35 -18.78 3.82
C MET A 8 2.62 -17.47 4.07
N SER A 9 2.90 -16.90 5.24
CA SER A 9 2.79 -15.50 5.60
C SER A 9 3.16 -14.51 4.47
N CYS A 10 2.18 -14.13 3.63
CA CYS A 10 2.24 -12.94 2.78
C CYS A 10 1.79 -11.74 3.61
N ARG A 11 2.70 -11.24 4.46
CA ARG A 11 2.48 -11.05 5.91
C ARG A 11 1.89 -9.71 6.38
N PHE A 12 1.83 -8.68 5.55
CA PHE A 12 1.44 -7.35 6.04
C PHE A 12 0.03 -6.95 5.59
N ASP A 13 -0.79 -6.52 6.54
CA ASP A 13 -2.06 -5.89 6.24
C ASP A 13 -1.87 -4.39 5.97
N CYS A 14 -2.78 -3.81 5.17
CA CYS A 14 -2.62 -2.43 4.70
C CYS A 14 -2.43 -1.44 5.85
N GLN A 15 -3.17 -1.62 6.94
CA GLN A 15 -3.13 -0.74 8.12
C GLN A 15 -1.81 -0.85 8.89
N GLU A 16 -1.08 -1.95 8.75
CA GLU A 16 0.23 -2.14 9.39
C GLU A 16 1.33 -1.53 8.53
N SER A 17 1.22 -1.59 7.20
CA SER A 17 2.23 -1.03 6.30
C SER A 17 2.03 0.44 5.97
N MET A 18 0.80 0.93 5.82
CA MET A 18 0.54 2.26 5.28
C MET A 18 0.38 3.27 6.41
N MET A 19 1.43 4.06 6.66
CA MET A 19 1.42 5.07 7.72
C MET A 19 0.74 6.37 7.32
N MET A 20 0.90 6.79 6.06
CA MET A 20 0.34 8.05 5.56
C MET A 20 0.13 8.01 4.05
N CYS A 21 -1.03 8.48 3.59
CA CYS A 21 -1.24 8.84 2.19
C CYS A 21 -1.70 10.30 2.07
N SER A 22 -1.18 10.99 1.06
CA SER A 22 -1.56 12.34 0.71
C SER A 22 -1.59 12.51 -0.81
N PHE A 23 -2.55 13.27 -1.32
CA PHE A 23 -2.59 13.68 -2.70
C PHE A 23 -2.97 15.16 -2.79
N GLY A 24 -2.15 15.97 -3.48
CA GLY A 24 -2.40 17.41 -3.56
C GLY A 24 -2.39 18.12 -2.21
N GLY A 25 -1.56 17.65 -1.26
CA GLY A 25 -1.50 18.14 0.11
C GLY A 25 -2.66 17.70 1.03
N ARG A 26 -3.59 16.88 0.54
CA ARG A 26 -4.72 16.37 1.32
C ARG A 26 -4.47 14.94 1.78
N GLN A 27 -4.47 14.72 3.09
CA GLN A 27 -4.34 13.38 3.67
C GLN A 27 -5.62 12.55 3.48
N PHE A 28 -5.45 11.25 3.32
CA PHE A 28 -6.55 10.28 3.23
C PHE A 28 -6.15 8.91 3.77
N ASP A 29 -7.14 8.09 4.11
CA ASP A 29 -6.94 6.69 4.48
C ASP A 29 -6.53 5.87 3.26
N CYS A 30 -5.26 5.45 3.20
CA CYS A 30 -4.73 4.62 2.12
C CYS A 30 -5.60 3.39 1.84
N CYS A 31 -6.00 2.70 2.91
CA CYS A 31 -6.58 1.37 2.84
C CYS A 31 -8.05 1.39 2.44
N GLN A 32 -8.72 2.53 2.60
CA GLN A 32 -10.06 2.74 2.06
C GLN A 32 -10.06 2.76 0.52
N TYR A 33 -8.99 3.25 -0.12
CA TYR A 33 -8.92 3.46 -1.57
C TYR A 33 -7.99 2.50 -2.31
N MET A 34 -7.32 1.60 -1.57
CA MET A 34 -6.44 0.58 -2.14
C MET A 34 -7.16 -0.76 -2.30
N SER A 35 -6.84 -1.44 -3.39
CA SER A 35 -7.27 -2.83 -3.64
C SER A 35 -6.09 -3.78 -3.47
N VAL A 36 -6.34 -4.99 -2.97
CA VAL A 36 -5.30 -6.01 -2.79
C VAL A 36 -5.14 -6.83 -4.07
N ILE A 37 -3.89 -7.01 -4.50
CA ILE A 37 -3.52 -7.92 -5.59
C ILE A 37 -2.57 -8.96 -5.03
N ILE A 38 -2.89 -10.23 -5.24
CA ILE A 38 -2.02 -11.35 -4.84
C ILE A 38 -1.10 -11.67 -6.01
N THR A 39 0.21 -11.67 -5.75
CA THR A 39 1.25 -11.96 -6.74
C THR A 39 2.16 -13.08 -6.23
N SER A 40 3.11 -13.53 -7.06
CA SER A 40 4.18 -14.43 -6.63
C SER A 40 5.10 -13.81 -5.57
N LEU A 41 5.08 -12.49 -5.38
CA LEU A 41 5.84 -11.76 -4.36
C LEU A 41 5.03 -11.53 -3.07
N GLY A 42 3.78 -11.97 -3.01
CA GLY A 42 2.87 -11.77 -1.87
C GLY A 42 1.76 -10.76 -2.14
N LYS A 43 1.24 -10.15 -1.07
CA LYS A 43 0.17 -9.14 -1.13
C LYS A 43 0.75 -7.80 -1.60
N CYS A 44 0.18 -7.24 -2.66
CA CYS A 44 0.45 -5.88 -3.11
C CYS A 44 -0.82 -5.01 -2.96
N PHE A 45 -0.64 -3.71 -2.73
CA PHE A 45 -1.74 -2.74 -2.64
C PHE A 45 -1.72 -1.82 -3.86
N LYS A 46 -2.83 -1.79 -4.61
CA LYS A 46 -3.01 -0.95 -5.79
C LYS A 46 -3.94 0.22 -5.47
N LEU A 47 -3.44 1.43 -5.66
CA LEU A 47 -4.21 2.68 -5.63
C LEU A 47 -4.51 3.14 -7.06
N ASP A 48 -5.80 3.31 -7.40
CA ASP A 48 -6.23 3.81 -8.71
C ASP A 48 -6.80 5.23 -8.57
N LEU A 49 -5.93 6.22 -8.73
CA LEU A 49 -6.30 7.62 -8.67
C LEU A 49 -7.25 8.03 -9.79
N ARG A 50 -7.08 7.45 -10.99
CA ARG A 50 -7.84 7.82 -12.20
C ARG A 50 -9.32 7.46 -12.08
N ASN A 51 -9.60 6.31 -11.49
CA ASN A 51 -10.95 5.78 -11.30
C ASN A 51 -11.51 6.04 -9.89
N SER A 52 -10.88 6.92 -9.10
CA SER A 52 -11.38 7.28 -7.76
C SER A 52 -12.80 7.88 -7.83
N ASP A 53 -13.61 7.65 -6.81
CA ASP A 53 -14.88 8.35 -6.60
C ASP A 53 -14.68 9.80 -6.14
N LYS A 54 -13.44 10.18 -5.80
CA LYS A 54 -13.06 11.52 -5.39
C LYS A 54 -12.43 12.29 -6.54
N GLU A 55 -13.12 13.31 -7.04
CA GLU A 55 -12.62 14.18 -8.12
C GLU A 55 -11.24 14.77 -7.83
N TRP A 56 -10.98 15.14 -6.58
CA TRP A 56 -9.70 15.72 -6.17
C TRP A 56 -8.52 14.73 -6.20
N MET A 57 -8.77 13.41 -6.27
CA MET A 57 -7.72 12.40 -6.42
C MET A 57 -7.36 12.13 -7.89
N LYS A 58 -8.24 12.48 -8.85
CA LYS A 58 -8.07 12.08 -10.26
C LYS A 58 -6.98 12.84 -10.99
N LYS A 59 -6.63 14.04 -10.53
CA LYS A 59 -5.71 14.93 -11.25
C LYS A 59 -4.95 15.85 -10.32
N GLN A 60 -3.64 15.90 -10.52
CA GLN A 60 -2.77 16.90 -9.91
C GLN A 60 -3.02 18.27 -10.58
N ILE A 61 -3.23 19.30 -9.77
CA ILE A 61 -3.63 20.64 -10.22
C ILE A 61 -2.41 21.54 -10.47
N GLU A 62 -1.33 21.32 -9.74
CA GLU A 62 -0.09 22.12 -9.79
C GLU A 62 1.13 21.21 -9.79
N PRO A 63 2.25 21.57 -10.42
CA PRO A 63 3.49 20.81 -10.32
C PRO A 63 4.10 20.87 -8.90
N GLY A 64 4.85 19.84 -8.52
CA GLY A 64 5.59 19.81 -7.26
C GLY A 64 5.32 18.56 -6.41
N VAL A 65 6.26 18.23 -5.53
CA VAL A 65 6.22 17.01 -4.69
C VAL A 65 5.07 17.03 -3.68
N THR A 66 4.62 18.22 -3.27
CA THR A 66 3.48 18.41 -2.35
C THR A 66 2.13 18.34 -3.07
N ALA A 67 2.12 18.54 -4.39
CA ALA A 67 0.91 18.56 -5.20
C ALA A 67 0.58 17.18 -5.82
N GLY A 68 1.52 16.23 -5.79
CA GLY A 68 1.36 14.86 -6.28
C GLY A 68 0.91 13.87 -5.20
N LEU A 69 1.16 12.58 -5.47
CA LEU A 69 0.95 11.48 -4.53
C LEU A 69 2.15 11.34 -3.58
N GLN A 70 1.87 11.27 -2.29
CA GLN A 70 2.85 10.98 -1.24
C GLN A 70 2.35 9.79 -0.43
N ILE A 71 3.23 8.80 -0.22
CA ILE A 71 2.96 7.63 0.62
C ILE A 71 4.14 7.45 1.56
N ILE A 72 3.86 7.30 2.85
CA ILE A 72 4.82 6.87 3.86
C ILE A 72 4.37 5.48 4.33
N LEU A 73 5.30 4.53 4.32
CA LEU A 73 5.03 3.14 4.66
C LEU A 73 6.08 2.60 5.63
N ASP A 74 5.64 1.69 6.50
CA ASP A 74 6.51 0.83 7.29
C ASP A 74 6.77 -0.46 6.52
N ALA A 75 8.04 -0.70 6.21
CA ALA A 75 8.48 -1.86 5.46
C ALA A 75 8.83 -3.07 6.37
N HIS A 76 8.80 -2.89 7.70
CA HIS A 76 9.15 -3.92 8.69
C HIS A 76 10.40 -4.73 8.29
N LEU A 77 11.49 -4.03 7.90
CA LEU A 77 12.70 -4.68 7.35
C LEU A 77 13.35 -5.66 8.35
N GLU A 78 13.11 -5.48 9.65
CA GLU A 78 13.57 -6.37 10.72
C GLU A 78 12.98 -7.79 10.62
N GLU A 79 11.83 -7.94 9.95
CA GLU A 79 11.20 -9.25 9.71
C GLU A 79 11.68 -9.94 8.43
N ILE A 80 12.50 -9.25 7.62
CA ILE A 80 13.06 -9.81 6.39
C ILE A 80 14.25 -10.69 6.78
N PHE A 81 14.01 -11.99 6.89
CA PHE A 81 15.09 -12.96 7.00
C PHE A 81 15.83 -13.04 5.66
N GLU A 82 17.03 -12.47 5.59
CA GLU A 82 17.98 -12.80 4.53
C GLU A 82 18.29 -14.30 4.61
N VAL A 83 17.99 -15.04 3.54
CA VAL A 83 18.50 -16.40 3.36
C VAL A 83 20.00 -16.25 3.11
N ILE A 84 20.79 -16.44 4.17
CA ILE A 84 22.25 -16.57 4.07
C ILE A 84 22.51 -17.76 3.13
N ALA A 85 23.05 -17.46 1.94
CA ALA A 85 23.58 -18.45 0.99
C ALA A 85 25.03 -18.76 1.32
#